data_AF-A0A183E454-F1
#
_entry.id   AF-A0A183E454-F1
#
_cell.length_a   1.000
_cell.length_b   1.000
_cell.length_c   1.000
_cell.angle_alpha   90.00
_cell.angle_beta   90.00
_cell.angle_gamma   90.00
#
_symmetry.space_group_name_H-M   'P 1'
#
loop_
_entity.id
_entity.type
_entity.pdbx_description
1 polymer ?
#
loop_
_entity_poly.entity_id
_entity_poly.type
_entity_poly.pdbx_seq_one_letter_code
_entity_poly.pdbx_strand_id
1 'polypeptide(L)'
;MQRWAYAAVVLFCLLTDLRRRARLLENQIDLKLVALNKLTSGTSGRYETLLNEKAIVNSKQKEFDSLSSELEGMLAKLTQIDEQLPIIDYEASLTGEWVQWTSKVPQIEVETHRVAAADLVIPTVDTVRHEMLLNTWLSEHKPLVLCGPPGSGKTMTLLSALRSLQVLYFKKRNIAFSYIFKDMDVVSVNFSSSTTPELLMRTFDHYCEYRRTPNGVVLSPVQISRWLVIFCDEINLPAPDKYGTQRVISFLRQLVEMNGFYRTSDQTWVSLERIQFVGACNPPTDPGRHPLSLRFLRHVPVVYVDYPGQTSLVQIYGAFNRAMLRVSSNLRSFAEPLTNAMVDFYLQSQVRLIILVESIS
;
A
#
# COMPACT_ATOMS: atom_id res chain seq x y z
N MET A 1 10.61 8.09 15.42
CA MET A 1 11.80 7.39 14.89
C MET A 1 11.64 5.86 14.78
N GLN A 2 10.76 5.18 15.53
CA GLN A 2 10.62 3.71 15.50
C GLN A 2 9.67 3.11 14.43
N ARG A 3 8.93 3.92 13.65
CA ARG A 3 8.01 3.43 12.60
C ARG A 3 8.59 3.47 11.17
N TRP A 4 9.63 4.28 10.98
CA TRP A 4 10.28 4.50 9.68
C TRP A 4 11.18 3.32 9.25
N ALA A 5 11.63 2.51 10.22
CA ALA A 5 12.44 1.32 9.99
C ALA A 5 11.60 0.07 9.62
N TYR A 6 10.29 0.19 9.39
CA TYR A 6 9.44 -0.96 9.08
C TYR A 6 8.95 -0.93 7.62
N ALA A 7 8.37 0.15 7.13
CA ALA A 7 7.80 0.15 5.77
C ALA A 7 8.86 0.25 4.65
N ALA A 8 9.87 1.12 4.83
CA ALA A 8 10.98 1.27 3.90
C ALA A 8 11.99 0.12 4.01
N VAL A 9 12.19 -0.44 5.21
CA VAL A 9 13.00 -1.65 5.43
C VAL A 9 12.30 -2.88 4.88
N VAL A 10 10.99 -3.05 5.01
CA VAL A 10 10.34 -4.27 4.50
C VAL A 10 10.44 -4.35 2.97
N LEU A 11 10.13 -3.29 2.21
CA LEU A 11 10.17 -3.37 0.74
C LEU A 11 11.59 -3.22 0.15
N PHE A 12 12.43 -2.33 0.72
CA PHE A 12 13.82 -2.15 0.27
C PHE A 12 14.74 -3.25 0.79
N CYS A 13 14.61 -3.72 2.05
CA CYS A 13 15.31 -4.93 2.49
C CYS A 13 14.76 -6.18 1.83
N LEU A 14 13.47 -6.40 1.56
CA LEU A 14 13.08 -7.63 0.84
C LEU A 14 13.81 -7.75 -0.52
N LEU A 15 13.88 -6.68 -1.32
CA LEU A 15 14.53 -6.72 -2.63
C LEU A 15 16.06 -6.57 -2.61
N THR A 16 16.62 -5.76 -1.71
CA THR A 16 18.09 -5.60 -1.60
C THR A 16 18.72 -6.66 -0.70
N ASP A 17 18.04 -7.16 0.33
CA ASP A 17 18.49 -8.27 1.20
C ASP A 17 18.33 -9.61 0.49
N LEU A 18 17.30 -9.86 -0.35
CA LEU A 18 17.31 -11.05 -1.24
C LEU A 18 18.45 -10.98 -2.27
N ARG A 19 18.71 -9.83 -2.90
CA ARG A 19 19.82 -9.68 -3.87
C ARG A 19 21.20 -9.62 -3.24
N ARG A 20 21.32 -9.18 -1.98
CA ARG A 20 22.58 -9.12 -1.22
C ARG A 20 22.84 -10.43 -0.50
N ARG A 21 21.83 -11.14 0.00
CA ARG A 21 21.92 -12.52 0.49
C ARG A 21 22.18 -13.49 -0.64
N ALA A 22 21.56 -13.34 -1.82
CA ALA A 22 21.90 -14.15 -3.00
C ALA A 22 23.36 -13.94 -3.44
N ARG A 23 23.84 -12.69 -3.52
CA ARG A 23 25.25 -12.40 -3.85
C ARG A 23 26.24 -12.76 -2.73
N LEU A 24 25.85 -12.69 -1.46
CA LEU A 24 26.68 -13.14 -0.34
C LEU A 24 26.72 -14.67 -0.26
N LEU A 25 25.63 -15.35 -0.59
CA LEU A 25 25.57 -16.81 -0.73
C LEU A 25 26.40 -17.25 -1.93
N GLU A 26 26.27 -16.62 -3.11
CA GLU A 26 27.14 -16.92 -4.26
C GLU A 26 28.61 -16.70 -3.92
N ASN A 27 28.98 -15.55 -3.33
CA ASN A 27 30.36 -15.28 -2.93
C ASN A 27 30.87 -16.23 -1.82
N GLN A 28 30.01 -16.66 -0.89
CA GLN A 28 30.39 -17.63 0.15
C GLN A 28 30.46 -19.06 -0.39
N ILE A 29 29.63 -19.42 -1.37
CA ILE A 29 29.70 -20.69 -2.08
C ILE A 29 30.99 -20.74 -2.90
N ASP A 30 31.33 -19.68 -3.64
CA ASP A 30 32.58 -19.58 -4.39
C ASP A 30 33.82 -19.59 -3.47
N LEU A 31 33.81 -18.85 -2.36
CA LEU A 31 34.90 -18.88 -1.37
C LEU A 31 35.06 -20.26 -0.71
N LYS A 32 33.96 -20.96 -0.45
CA LYS A 32 33.99 -22.32 0.12
C LYS A 32 34.41 -23.36 -0.91
N LEU A 33 34.04 -23.23 -2.18
CA LEU A 33 34.52 -24.08 -3.27
C LEU A 33 36.03 -23.88 -3.52
N VAL A 34 36.52 -22.63 -3.44
CA VAL A 34 37.96 -22.32 -3.53
C VAL A 34 38.72 -22.84 -2.31
N ALA A 35 38.15 -22.76 -1.10
CA ALA A 35 38.74 -23.32 0.11
C ALA A 35 38.77 -24.86 0.08
N LEU A 36 37.72 -25.51 -0.47
CA LEU A 36 37.69 -26.96 -0.70
C LEU A 36 38.76 -27.39 -1.71
N ASN A 37 38.94 -26.65 -2.82
CA ASN A 37 39.99 -26.91 -3.81
C ASN A 37 41.41 -26.68 -3.26
N LYS A 38 41.58 -25.80 -2.26
CA LYS A 38 42.86 -25.61 -1.55
C LYS A 38 43.13 -26.74 -0.54
N LEU A 39 42.10 -27.34 0.04
CA LEU A 39 42.23 -28.49 0.93
C LEU A 39 42.57 -29.79 0.17
N THR A 40 42.18 -29.91 -1.11
CA THR A 40 42.55 -31.04 -1.96
C THR A 40 43.93 -30.91 -2.60
N SER A 41 44.51 -29.70 -2.68
CA SER A 41 45.80 -29.43 -3.35
C SER A 41 46.98 -29.11 -2.42
N GLY A 42 46.79 -29.11 -1.10
CA GLY A 42 47.79 -28.64 -0.12
C GLY A 42 48.34 -29.71 0.82
N THR A 43 48.70 -30.90 0.35
CA THR A 43 49.59 -31.80 1.11
C THR A 43 51.05 -31.42 0.87
N SER A 44 51.61 -30.51 1.69
CA SER A 44 53.05 -30.55 2.02
C SER A 44 53.44 -29.66 3.23
N GLY A 45 53.64 -30.32 4.38
CA GLY A 45 54.52 -29.94 5.53
C GLY A 45 54.01 -28.85 6.50
N ARG A 46 54.26 -28.86 7.83
CA ARG A 46 54.86 -29.79 8.83
C ARG A 46 54.68 -29.10 10.23
N TYR A 47 54.29 -29.85 11.28
CA TYR A 47 54.49 -29.70 12.77
C TYR A 47 54.26 -28.31 13.45
N GLU A 48 53.60 -28.07 14.60
CA GLU A 48 53.15 -28.73 15.84
C GLU A 48 51.94 -27.89 16.34
N THR A 49 50.85 -28.40 16.94
CA THR A 49 50.55 -28.35 18.40
C THR A 49 49.20 -29.07 18.66
N LEU A 50 49.20 -30.39 18.90
CA LEU A 50 48.01 -31.25 18.71
C LEU A 50 47.05 -31.45 19.91
N LEU A 51 47.25 -30.80 21.07
CA LEU A 51 46.42 -31.07 22.26
C LEU A 51 45.48 -29.93 22.68
N ASN A 52 45.71 -28.69 22.23
CA ASN A 52 44.82 -27.56 22.56
C ASN A 52 43.82 -27.24 21.42
N GLU A 53 44.15 -27.61 20.17
CA GLU A 53 43.27 -27.37 19.02
C GLU A 53 42.00 -28.22 19.06
N LYS A 54 42.06 -29.49 19.49
CA LYS A 54 40.86 -30.36 19.47
C LYS A 54 39.76 -29.90 20.41
N ALA A 55 40.10 -29.33 21.57
CA ALA A 55 39.12 -28.81 22.53
C ALA A 55 38.48 -27.49 22.04
N ILE A 56 39.29 -26.61 21.45
CA ILE A 56 38.84 -25.32 20.90
C ILE A 56 38.03 -25.52 19.61
N VAL A 57 38.43 -26.46 18.76
CA VAL A 57 37.70 -26.85 17.54
C VAL A 57 36.37 -27.48 17.92
N ASN A 58 36.32 -28.40 18.90
CA ASN A 58 35.06 -29.00 19.34
C ASN A 58 34.10 -28.01 20.02
N SER A 59 34.59 -27.01 20.76
CA SER A 59 33.70 -26.00 21.38
C SER A 59 33.12 -25.05 20.32
N LYS A 60 33.95 -24.63 19.35
CA LYS A 60 33.52 -23.78 18.23
C LYS A 60 32.63 -24.52 17.24
N GLN A 61 32.85 -25.82 17.03
CA GLN A 61 31.97 -26.69 16.25
C GLN A 61 30.58 -26.77 16.90
N LYS A 62 30.52 -26.97 18.23
CA LYS A 62 29.25 -26.98 18.98
C LYS A 62 28.50 -25.64 18.95
N GLU A 63 29.20 -24.51 19.06
CA GLU A 63 28.59 -23.19 18.92
C GLU A 63 28.08 -22.94 17.49
N PHE A 64 28.85 -23.38 16.49
CA PHE A 64 28.45 -23.29 15.08
C PHE A 64 27.26 -24.18 14.76
N ASP A 65 27.23 -25.41 15.27
CA ASP A 65 26.12 -26.36 15.09
C ASP A 65 24.86 -25.88 15.84
N SER A 66 25.02 -25.24 17.01
CA SER A 66 23.92 -24.61 17.75
C SER A 66 23.32 -23.42 17.00
N LEU A 67 24.17 -22.53 16.45
CA LEU A 67 23.71 -21.38 15.66
C LEU A 67 23.13 -21.82 14.31
N SER A 68 23.67 -22.87 13.70
CA SER A 68 23.14 -23.48 12.48
C SER A 68 21.76 -24.09 12.75
N SER A 69 21.60 -24.82 13.85
CA SER A 69 20.30 -25.39 14.26
C SER A 69 19.28 -24.31 14.63
N GLU A 70 19.71 -23.19 15.21
CA GLU A 70 18.84 -22.07 15.56
C GLU A 70 18.40 -21.28 14.31
N LEU A 71 19.33 -21.06 13.36
CA LEU A 71 19.03 -20.48 12.04
C LEU A 71 18.16 -21.41 11.18
N GLU A 72 18.44 -22.72 11.18
CA GLU A 72 17.60 -23.74 10.54
C GLU A 72 16.24 -23.83 11.22
N GLY A 73 16.14 -23.63 12.54
CA GLY A 73 14.88 -23.56 13.27
C GLY A 73 14.07 -22.29 12.98
N MET A 74 14.74 -21.15 12.79
CA MET A 74 14.09 -19.91 12.36
C MET A 74 13.69 -19.95 10.88
N LEU A 75 14.52 -20.55 10.02
CA LEU A 75 14.17 -20.84 8.62
C LEU A 75 13.03 -21.85 8.54
N ALA A 76 13.05 -22.90 9.36
CA ALA A 76 11.98 -23.88 9.48
C ALA A 76 10.66 -23.25 9.96
N LYS A 77 10.71 -22.29 10.90
CA LYS A 77 9.54 -21.50 11.32
C LYS A 77 9.03 -20.56 10.23
N LEU A 78 9.92 -20.03 9.38
CA LEU A 78 9.55 -19.24 8.20
C LEU A 78 9.01 -20.11 7.06
N THR A 79 9.47 -21.36 6.93
CA THR A 79 8.95 -22.34 5.95
C THR A 79 7.76 -23.14 6.48
N GLN A 80 7.48 -23.11 7.79
CA GLN A 80 6.23 -23.58 8.41
C GLN A 80 5.09 -22.56 8.33
N ILE A 81 5.31 -21.41 7.67
CA ILE A 81 4.21 -20.64 7.10
C ILE A 81 3.57 -21.58 6.08
N ASP A 82 2.54 -22.30 6.55
CA ASP A 82 1.69 -23.25 5.87
C ASP A 82 1.85 -23.20 4.34
N GLU A 83 2.34 -24.28 3.72
CA GLU A 83 2.45 -24.41 2.24
C GLU A 83 1.11 -24.16 1.51
N GLN A 84 0.02 -23.95 2.25
CA GLN A 84 -1.32 -23.75 1.75
C GLN A 84 -1.67 -22.30 1.39
N LEU A 85 -1.01 -21.27 1.96
CA LEU A 85 -1.40 -19.86 1.76
C LEU A 85 -0.23 -18.92 1.46
N PRO A 86 -0.40 -17.94 0.55
CA PRO A 86 0.65 -17.02 0.16
C PRO A 86 0.99 -16.03 1.29
N ILE A 87 2.23 -15.54 1.32
CA ILE A 87 2.76 -14.60 2.36
C ILE A 87 1.89 -13.34 2.52
N ILE A 88 1.28 -12.89 1.43
CA ILE A 88 0.38 -11.72 1.35
C ILE A 88 -0.86 -11.88 2.26
N ASP A 89 -1.24 -13.12 2.59
CA ASP A 89 -2.40 -13.41 3.44
C ASP A 89 -2.07 -13.34 4.95
N TYR A 90 -0.82 -13.03 5.29
CA TYR A 90 -0.37 -12.83 6.65
C TYR A 90 0.10 -11.38 6.90
N GLU A 91 -0.26 -10.86 8.06
CA GLU A 91 0.29 -9.63 8.62
C GLU A 91 1.41 -9.97 9.60
N ALA A 92 2.53 -9.24 9.50
CA ALA A 92 3.55 -9.27 10.53
C ALA A 92 3.08 -8.48 11.76
N SER A 93 2.75 -9.19 12.85
CA SER A 93 2.37 -8.59 14.13
C SER A 93 3.55 -7.86 14.79
N LEU A 94 3.24 -6.89 15.65
CA LEU A 94 4.23 -6.22 16.51
C LEU A 94 4.93 -7.19 17.47
N THR A 95 4.35 -8.36 17.72
CA THR A 95 4.95 -9.45 18.51
C THR A 95 5.99 -10.25 17.74
N GLY A 96 6.15 -10.01 16.44
CA GLY A 96 7.04 -10.78 15.56
C GLY A 96 6.42 -12.06 15.00
N GLU A 97 5.14 -12.31 15.30
CA GLU A 97 4.39 -13.47 14.80
C GLU A 97 3.58 -13.11 13.54
N TRP A 98 3.42 -14.08 12.65
CA TRP A 98 2.57 -13.95 11.47
C TRP A 98 1.12 -14.24 11.85
N VAL A 99 0.22 -13.32 11.53
CA VAL A 99 -1.22 -13.42 11.83
C VAL A 99 -1.99 -13.34 10.53
N GLN A 100 -2.92 -14.25 10.28
CA GLN A 100 -3.73 -14.24 9.07
C GLN A 100 -4.64 -13.01 9.01
N TRP A 101 -4.76 -12.38 7.84
CA TRP A 101 -5.64 -11.23 7.67
C TRP A 101 -7.10 -11.58 7.98
N THR A 102 -7.54 -12.79 7.66
CA THR A 102 -8.90 -13.29 7.92
C THR A 102 -9.31 -13.15 9.38
N SER A 103 -8.39 -13.37 10.34
CA SER A 103 -8.70 -13.23 11.76
C SER A 103 -8.89 -11.79 12.22
N LYS A 104 -8.46 -10.81 11.42
CA LYS A 104 -8.62 -9.38 11.70
C LYS A 104 -9.83 -8.74 11.03
N VAL A 105 -10.47 -9.43 10.10
CA VAL A 105 -11.68 -8.92 9.44
C VAL A 105 -12.84 -8.97 10.43
N PRO A 106 -13.38 -7.83 10.88
CA PRO A 106 -14.50 -7.84 11.81
C PRO A 106 -15.78 -8.25 11.07
N GLN A 107 -16.55 -9.14 11.67
CA GLN A 107 -17.88 -9.48 11.18
C GLN A 107 -18.82 -8.32 11.56
N ILE A 108 -19.10 -7.42 10.62
CA ILE A 108 -19.99 -6.29 10.84
C ILE A 108 -21.42 -6.71 10.50
N GLU A 109 -22.32 -6.56 11.48
CA GLU A 109 -23.75 -6.57 11.19
C GLU A 109 -24.20 -5.20 10.71
N VAL A 110 -24.68 -5.13 9.48
CA VAL A 110 -25.21 -3.89 8.91
C VAL A 110 -26.60 -3.62 9.48
N GLU A 111 -26.81 -2.40 9.96
CA GLU A 111 -28.13 -1.92 10.37
C GLU A 111 -29.02 -1.71 9.13
N THR A 112 -30.28 -2.13 9.21
CA THR A 112 -31.26 -2.10 8.09
C THR A 112 -31.41 -0.72 7.44
N HIS A 113 -31.30 0.37 8.22
CA HIS A 113 -31.43 1.74 7.72
C HIS A 113 -30.18 2.28 7.04
N ARG A 114 -29.01 1.64 7.22
CA ARG A 114 -27.72 2.06 6.64
C ARG A 114 -27.31 1.29 5.39
N VAL A 115 -28.10 0.29 4.99
CA VAL A 115 -27.79 -0.58 3.85
C VAL A 115 -27.58 0.22 2.55
N ALA A 116 -28.32 1.32 2.36
CA ALA A 116 -28.22 2.17 1.16
C ALA A 116 -27.19 3.32 1.31
N ALA A 117 -26.46 3.38 2.42
CA ALA A 117 -25.55 4.49 2.68
C ALA A 117 -24.25 4.33 1.90
N ALA A 118 -23.86 5.37 1.14
CA ALA A 118 -22.67 5.35 0.29
C ALA A 118 -21.34 5.34 1.08
N ASP A 119 -21.39 5.60 2.38
CA ASP A 119 -20.24 5.60 3.29
C ASP A 119 -20.00 4.25 3.97
N LEU A 120 -20.93 3.30 3.84
CA LEU A 120 -20.85 1.98 4.45
C LEU A 120 -19.88 1.08 3.67
N VAL A 121 -18.76 0.76 4.32
CA VAL A 121 -17.74 -0.15 3.78
C VAL A 121 -17.80 -1.47 4.55
N ILE A 122 -18.02 -2.57 3.85
CA ILE A 122 -17.94 -3.90 4.44
C ILE A 122 -16.49 -4.35 4.42
N PRO A 123 -15.87 -4.63 5.59
CA PRO A 123 -14.48 -5.01 5.64
C PRO A 123 -14.33 -6.44 5.09
N THR A 124 -13.39 -6.59 4.17
CA THR A 124 -12.90 -7.86 3.65
C THR A 124 -11.40 -7.99 3.92
N VAL A 125 -10.84 -9.16 3.63
CA VAL A 125 -9.38 -9.38 3.70
C VAL A 125 -8.64 -8.34 2.86
N ASP A 126 -9.14 -8.10 1.63
CA ASP A 126 -8.54 -7.15 0.71
C ASP A 126 -8.61 -5.72 1.25
N THR A 127 -9.75 -5.28 1.79
CA THR A 127 -9.86 -3.90 2.30
C THR A 127 -8.93 -3.68 3.48
N VAL A 128 -8.89 -4.60 4.46
CA VAL A 128 -8.05 -4.45 5.66
C VAL A 128 -6.56 -4.44 5.29
N ARG A 129 -6.16 -5.30 4.35
CA ARG A 129 -4.78 -5.35 3.85
C ARG A 129 -4.35 -4.05 3.17
N HIS A 130 -5.16 -3.56 2.22
CA HIS A 130 -4.86 -2.30 1.53
C HIS A 130 -4.93 -1.11 2.49
N GLU A 131 -5.89 -1.10 3.42
CA GLU A 131 -6.04 -0.06 4.42
C GLU A 131 -4.77 0.07 5.29
N MET A 132 -4.19 -1.04 5.75
CA MET A 132 -2.95 -1.02 6.52
C MET A 132 -1.79 -0.39 5.73
N LEU A 133 -1.65 -0.75 4.46
CA LEU A 133 -0.61 -0.22 3.58
C LEU A 133 -0.80 1.28 3.33
N LEU A 134 -2.02 1.69 3.02
CA LEU A 134 -2.36 3.10 2.79
C LEU A 134 -2.14 3.94 4.05
N ASN A 135 -2.59 3.45 5.21
CA ASN A 135 -2.38 4.11 6.50
C ASN A 135 -0.90 4.36 6.78
N THR A 136 -0.04 3.43 6.37
CA THR A 136 1.41 3.57 6.54
C THR A 136 1.94 4.75 5.73
N TRP A 137 1.63 4.85 4.43
CA TRP A 137 2.13 5.95 3.59
C TRP A 137 1.46 7.30 3.89
N LEU A 138 0.16 7.29 4.19
CA LEU A 138 -0.58 8.49 4.59
C LEU A 138 -0.04 9.06 5.91
N SER A 139 0.40 8.21 6.84
CA SER A 139 1.01 8.65 8.10
C SER A 139 2.39 9.29 7.92
N GLU A 140 3.10 8.96 6.85
CA GLU A 140 4.38 9.56 6.48
C GLU A 140 4.21 10.79 5.58
N HIS A 141 2.97 11.16 5.25
CA HIS A 141 2.65 12.21 4.31
C HIS A 141 3.28 12.04 2.92
N LYS A 142 3.45 10.78 2.51
CA LYS A 142 3.99 10.44 1.19
C LYS A 142 2.87 10.37 0.16
N PRO A 143 3.14 10.78 -1.09
CA PRO A 143 2.18 10.62 -2.15
C PRO A 143 2.00 9.13 -2.48
N LEU A 144 0.83 8.76 -2.99
CA LEU A 144 0.55 7.40 -3.46
C LEU A 144 -0.47 7.42 -4.60
N VAL A 145 -0.49 6.38 -5.42
CA VAL A 145 -1.48 6.20 -6.48
C VAL A 145 -2.16 4.83 -6.33
N LEU A 146 -3.49 4.84 -6.35
CA LEU A 146 -4.32 3.64 -6.44
C LEU A 146 -4.65 3.37 -7.91
N CYS A 147 -4.18 2.26 -8.45
CA CYS A 147 -4.45 1.84 -9.81
C CYS A 147 -5.36 0.61 -9.82
N GLY A 148 -6.31 0.51 -10.73
CA GLY A 148 -7.21 -0.65 -10.80
C GLY A 148 -8.43 -0.38 -11.67
N PRO A 149 -9.19 -1.39 -12.07
CA PRO A 149 -10.32 -1.20 -12.96
C PRO A 149 -11.44 -0.35 -12.33
N PRO A 150 -12.34 0.25 -13.13
CA PRO A 150 -13.43 1.07 -12.60
C PRO A 150 -14.34 0.25 -11.70
N GLY A 151 -14.69 0.79 -10.52
CA GLY A 151 -15.53 0.09 -9.56
C GLY A 151 -14.82 -0.93 -8.65
N SER A 152 -13.49 -1.06 -8.71
CA SER A 152 -12.73 -1.98 -7.83
C SER A 152 -12.63 -1.53 -6.36
N GLY A 153 -13.21 -0.39 -6.00
CA GLY A 153 -13.19 0.11 -4.62
C GLY A 153 -12.00 1.01 -4.26
N LYS A 154 -11.22 1.51 -5.24
CA LYS A 154 -10.08 2.44 -5.03
C LYS A 154 -10.43 3.60 -4.07
N THR A 155 -11.44 4.38 -4.42
CA THR A 155 -11.88 5.56 -3.64
C THR A 155 -12.45 5.15 -2.29
N MET A 156 -13.20 4.04 -2.25
CA MET A 156 -13.78 3.51 -1.01
C MET A 156 -12.70 3.10 0.00
N THR A 157 -11.68 2.36 -0.45
CA THR A 157 -10.56 1.92 0.38
C THR A 157 -9.74 3.11 0.90
N LEU A 158 -9.51 4.13 0.07
CA LEU A 158 -8.84 5.34 0.50
C LEU A 158 -9.63 6.09 1.58
N LEU A 159 -10.94 6.26 1.38
CA LEU A 159 -11.80 6.92 2.36
C LEU A 159 -11.89 6.11 3.67
N SER A 160 -11.91 4.77 3.58
CA SER A 160 -11.84 3.89 4.76
C SER A 160 -10.54 4.11 5.54
N ALA A 161 -9.40 4.12 4.85
CA ALA A 161 -8.08 4.38 5.45
C ALA A 161 -8.01 5.75 6.14
N LEU A 162 -8.50 6.80 5.47
CA LEU A 162 -8.51 8.15 6.04
C LEU A 162 -9.42 8.26 7.27
N ARG A 163 -10.57 7.57 7.27
CA ARG A 163 -11.44 7.49 8.45
C ARG A 163 -10.84 6.67 9.58
N SER A 164 -10.20 5.54 9.28
CA SER A 164 -9.61 4.70 10.33
C SER A 164 -8.44 5.38 11.00
N LEU A 165 -7.66 6.19 10.27
CA LEU A 165 -6.69 7.10 10.85
C LEU A 165 -7.33 8.08 11.85
N GLN A 166 -8.51 8.63 11.56
CA GLN A 166 -9.22 9.51 12.50
C GLN A 166 -9.70 8.75 13.76
N VAL A 167 -10.20 7.51 13.60
CA VAL A 167 -10.81 6.72 14.69
C VAL A 167 -9.77 6.00 15.58
N LEU A 168 -8.64 5.55 15.02
CA LEU A 168 -7.58 4.87 15.78
C LEU A 168 -6.96 5.76 16.87
N TYR A 169 -7.04 7.09 16.73
CA TYR A 169 -6.65 8.03 17.78
C TYR A 169 -7.65 8.08 18.94
N PHE A 170 -8.95 7.96 18.67
CA PHE A 170 -9.98 8.09 19.71
C PHE A 170 -10.02 6.90 20.67
N LYS A 171 -9.75 5.68 20.18
CA LYS A 171 -9.93 4.45 20.97
C LYS A 171 -8.70 4.04 21.79
N LYS A 172 -7.49 4.52 21.47
CA LYS A 172 -6.25 3.86 21.92
C LYS A 172 -5.61 4.39 23.20
N ARG A 173 -5.81 5.64 23.67
CA ARG A 173 -5.20 6.10 24.96
C ARG A 173 -5.92 7.29 25.63
N ASN A 174 -6.37 7.09 26.87
CA ASN A 174 -6.69 8.13 27.88
C ASN A 174 -5.41 8.87 28.37
N ILE A 175 -4.54 9.35 27.48
CA ILE A 175 -3.37 10.16 27.85
C ILE A 175 -3.16 11.26 26.79
N ALA A 176 -3.23 12.50 27.26
CA ALA A 176 -3.02 13.73 26.50
C ALA A 176 -1.62 13.78 25.87
N PHE A 177 -1.48 13.30 24.64
CA PHE A 177 -0.40 13.72 23.73
C PHE A 177 -1.02 14.24 22.43
N SER A 178 -1.76 15.34 22.60
CA SER A 178 -2.63 16.02 21.63
C SER A 178 -1.90 16.75 20.48
N TYR A 179 -0.61 16.49 20.21
CA TYR A 179 0.21 17.42 19.41
C TYR A 179 0.74 16.90 18.06
N ILE A 180 0.53 15.63 17.68
CA ILE A 180 1.22 15.08 16.48
C ILE A 180 0.28 14.54 15.38
N PHE A 181 -0.97 14.21 15.66
CA PHE A 181 -1.87 13.65 14.65
C PHE A 181 -3.04 14.57 14.36
N LYS A 182 -2.73 15.55 13.52
CA LYS A 182 -3.61 16.57 12.97
C LYS A 182 -4.58 15.92 11.98
N ASP A 183 -5.88 16.16 12.16
CA ASP A 183 -6.95 15.69 11.27
C ASP A 183 -6.57 15.92 9.79
N MET A 184 -6.74 14.89 8.97
CA MET A 184 -6.57 14.98 7.52
C MET A 184 -7.91 15.39 6.89
N ASP A 185 -7.92 16.48 6.14
CA ASP A 185 -9.05 16.92 5.34
C ASP A 185 -8.83 16.48 3.88
N VAL A 186 -9.83 15.83 3.29
CA VAL A 186 -9.73 15.27 1.94
C VAL A 186 -10.49 16.15 0.97
N VAL A 187 -9.82 16.57 -0.09
CA VAL A 187 -10.42 17.31 -1.20
C VAL A 187 -10.27 16.49 -2.46
N SER A 188 -11.40 16.06 -3.03
CA SER A 188 -11.44 15.35 -4.30
C SER A 188 -11.39 16.32 -5.47
N VAL A 189 -10.49 16.05 -6.41
CA VAL A 189 -10.35 16.75 -7.67
C VAL A 189 -10.45 15.71 -8.78
N ASN A 190 -11.46 15.85 -9.63
CA ASN A 190 -11.68 14.92 -10.73
C ASN A 190 -10.94 15.43 -11.96
N PHE A 191 -10.00 14.64 -12.48
CA PHE A 191 -9.29 15.00 -13.70
C PHE A 191 -10.10 14.60 -14.92
N SER A 192 -9.87 15.34 -15.99
CA SER A 192 -10.46 15.21 -17.31
C SER A 192 -9.37 15.35 -18.38
N SER A 193 -9.70 15.04 -19.63
CA SER A 193 -8.76 15.16 -20.76
C SER A 193 -8.20 16.59 -20.92
N SER A 194 -8.98 17.62 -20.58
CA SER A 194 -8.61 19.03 -20.66
C SER A 194 -8.11 19.60 -19.34
N THR A 195 -7.74 18.77 -18.36
CA THR A 195 -7.27 19.26 -17.07
C THR A 195 -5.90 19.89 -17.20
N THR A 196 -5.75 21.07 -16.62
CA THR A 196 -4.51 21.85 -16.65
C THR A 196 -4.10 22.25 -15.22
N PRO A 197 -2.83 22.63 -14.98
CA PRO A 197 -2.34 22.96 -13.63
C PRO A 197 -3.17 24.03 -12.91
N GLU A 198 -3.85 24.89 -13.68
CA GLU A 198 -4.75 25.91 -13.18
C GLU A 198 -5.91 25.35 -12.35
N LEU A 199 -6.35 24.09 -12.59
CA LEU A 199 -7.35 23.44 -11.75
C LEU A 199 -6.84 23.24 -10.31
N LEU A 200 -5.61 22.73 -10.16
CA LEU A 200 -4.98 22.55 -8.86
C LEU A 200 -4.71 23.89 -8.18
N MET A 201 -4.31 24.92 -8.95
CA MET A 201 -4.15 26.28 -8.43
C MET A 201 -5.45 26.82 -7.84
N ARG A 202 -6.60 26.64 -8.53
CA ARG A 202 -7.91 27.04 -7.99
C ARG A 202 -8.26 26.26 -6.72
N THR A 203 -7.93 24.97 -6.65
CA THR A 203 -8.10 24.18 -5.44
C THR A 203 -7.26 24.74 -4.29
N PHE A 204 -6.00 25.09 -4.55
CA PHE A 204 -5.14 25.73 -3.55
C PHE A 204 -5.70 27.07 -3.08
N ASP A 205 -6.15 27.94 -3.99
CA ASP A 205 -6.70 29.24 -3.61
C ASP A 205 -8.00 29.14 -2.79
N HIS A 206 -8.74 28.03 -2.92
CA HIS A 206 -9.96 27.78 -2.13
C HIS A 206 -9.69 27.19 -0.74
N TYR A 207 -8.76 26.25 -0.62
CA TYR A 207 -8.52 25.49 0.62
C TYR A 207 -7.29 25.93 1.40
N CYS A 208 -6.40 26.72 0.79
CA CYS A 208 -5.14 27.15 1.36
C CYS A 208 -5.01 28.68 1.35
N GLU A 209 -4.13 29.17 2.23
CA GLU A 209 -3.72 30.56 2.30
C GLU A 209 -2.20 30.67 2.08
N TYR A 210 -1.78 31.82 1.53
CA TYR A 210 -0.37 32.14 1.39
C TYR A 210 0.12 32.91 2.61
N ARG A 211 1.09 32.33 3.31
CA ARG A 211 1.71 32.92 4.49
C ARG A 211 3.12 33.36 4.18
N ARG A 212 3.48 34.59 4.55
CA ARG A 212 4.86 35.06 4.48
C ARG A 212 5.61 34.61 5.74
N THR A 213 6.69 33.89 5.54
CA THR A 213 7.63 33.47 6.59
C THR A 213 8.99 34.10 6.33
N PRO A 214 9.89 34.14 7.32
CA PRO A 214 11.26 34.63 7.10
C PRO A 214 12.01 33.88 6.00
N ASN A 215 11.64 32.62 5.74
CA ASN A 215 12.27 31.76 4.74
C ASN A 215 11.63 31.86 3.33
N GLY A 216 10.55 32.63 3.18
CA GLY A 216 9.83 32.79 1.91
C GLY A 216 8.32 32.70 2.06
N VAL A 217 7.63 32.56 0.91
CA VAL A 217 6.18 32.41 0.86
C VAL A 217 5.82 30.93 0.98
N VAL A 218 4.92 30.61 1.89
CA VAL A 218 4.45 29.25 2.15
C VAL A 218 2.97 29.16 1.80
N LEU A 219 2.57 28.10 1.11
CA LEU A 219 1.17 27.74 0.92
C LEU A 219 0.78 26.71 1.98
N SER A 220 -0.22 27.02 2.80
CA SER A 220 -0.69 26.11 3.85
C SER A 220 -2.21 26.10 3.94
N PRO A 221 -2.85 25.00 4.37
CA PRO A 221 -4.30 24.93 4.52
C PRO A 221 -4.84 26.02 5.46
N VAL A 222 -6.02 26.57 5.13
CA VAL A 222 -6.71 27.57 5.97
C VAL A 222 -7.06 26.99 7.34
N GLN A 223 -7.40 25.69 7.39
CA GLN A 223 -7.62 24.97 8.63
C GLN A 223 -6.32 24.89 9.44
N ILE A 224 -6.35 25.50 10.62
CA ILE A 224 -5.23 25.49 11.55
C ILE A 224 -4.96 24.06 11.96
N SER A 225 -3.71 23.64 11.84
CA SER A 225 -3.28 22.33 12.30
C SER A 225 -4.04 21.17 11.66
N ARG A 226 -4.41 21.26 10.38
CA ARG A 226 -4.84 20.11 9.58
C ARG A 226 -3.90 19.87 8.41
N TRP A 227 -3.87 18.62 7.94
CA TRP A 227 -3.22 18.22 6.69
C TRP A 227 -4.25 18.17 5.58
N LEU A 228 -3.95 18.78 4.44
CA LEU A 228 -4.79 18.73 3.25
C LEU A 228 -4.35 17.58 2.35
N VAL A 229 -5.27 16.66 2.09
CA VAL A 229 -5.09 15.54 1.16
C VAL A 229 -5.81 15.87 -0.13
N ILE A 230 -5.06 16.15 -1.19
CA ILE A 230 -5.62 16.36 -2.52
C ILE A 230 -5.72 15.00 -3.19
N PHE A 231 -6.96 14.51 -3.31
CA PHE A 231 -7.29 13.27 -3.98
C PHE A 231 -7.59 13.55 -5.46
N CYS A 232 -6.67 13.19 -6.35
CA CYS A 232 -6.81 13.32 -7.79
C CYS A 232 -7.44 12.04 -8.37
N ASP A 233 -8.73 12.07 -8.64
CA ASP A 233 -9.40 10.97 -9.35
C ASP A 233 -9.09 11.05 -10.86
N GLU A 234 -8.93 9.90 -11.50
CA GLU A 234 -8.54 9.76 -12.90
C GLU A 234 -7.25 10.50 -13.27
N ILE A 235 -6.22 10.41 -12.41
CA ILE A 235 -4.96 11.16 -12.55
C ILE A 235 -4.26 10.98 -13.91
N ASN A 236 -4.48 9.85 -14.58
CA ASN A 236 -3.85 9.50 -15.86
C ASN A 236 -4.73 9.79 -17.10
N LEU A 237 -5.87 10.44 -16.92
CA LEU A 237 -6.76 10.89 -17.99
C LEU A 237 -6.32 12.17 -18.73
N PRO A 238 -5.60 13.15 -18.14
CA PRO A 238 -5.21 14.36 -18.85
C PRO A 238 -4.45 14.08 -20.13
N ALA A 239 -4.86 14.73 -21.22
CA ALA A 239 -4.27 14.51 -22.53
C ALA A 239 -2.82 15.05 -22.57
N PRO A 240 -1.88 14.30 -23.15
CA PRO A 240 -0.53 14.80 -23.40
C PRO A 240 -0.56 15.91 -24.44
N ASP A 241 0.41 16.82 -24.36
CA ASP A 241 0.66 17.78 -25.43
C ASP A 241 1.25 17.12 -26.68
N LYS A 242 1.51 17.93 -27.73
CA LYS A 242 2.14 17.47 -28.98
C LYS A 242 3.50 16.76 -28.76
N TYR A 243 4.14 17.00 -27.62
CA TYR A 243 5.44 16.46 -27.26
C TYR A 243 5.34 15.31 -26.25
N GLY A 244 4.14 14.77 -26.00
CA GLY A 244 3.93 13.64 -25.10
C GLY A 244 3.96 14.01 -23.61
N THR A 245 3.88 15.29 -23.25
CA THR A 245 3.99 15.76 -21.87
C THR A 245 2.62 16.11 -21.29
N GLN A 246 2.28 15.48 -20.17
CA GLN A 246 1.12 15.86 -19.36
C GLN A 246 1.53 17.00 -18.42
N ARG A 247 1.06 18.22 -18.69
CA ARG A 247 1.42 19.44 -17.92
C ARG A 247 1.07 19.32 -16.44
N VAL A 248 -0.10 18.75 -16.13
CA VAL A 248 -0.58 18.58 -14.75
C VAL A 248 0.29 17.59 -13.96
N ILE A 249 0.70 16.49 -14.60
CA ILE A 249 1.58 15.49 -13.98
C ILE A 249 2.98 16.06 -13.75
N SER A 250 3.48 16.87 -14.69
CA SER A 250 4.76 17.58 -14.52
C SER A 250 4.70 18.57 -13.36
N PHE A 251 3.57 19.26 -13.19
CA PHE A 251 3.33 20.14 -12.06
C PHE A 251 3.22 19.37 -10.74
N LEU A 252 2.44 18.28 -10.69
CA LEU A 252 2.39 17.40 -9.50
C LEU A 252 3.76 16.83 -9.13
N ARG A 253 4.58 16.47 -10.12
CA ARG A 253 5.98 16.07 -9.87
C ARG A 253 6.75 17.22 -9.21
N GLN A 254 6.66 18.45 -9.72
CA GLN A 254 7.34 19.61 -9.13
C GLN A 254 6.92 19.80 -7.67
N LEU A 255 5.62 19.73 -7.39
CA LEU A 255 5.06 19.85 -6.05
C LEU A 255 5.60 18.76 -5.10
N VAL A 256 5.74 17.52 -5.57
CA VAL A 256 6.26 16.40 -4.77
C VAL A 256 7.78 16.43 -4.61
N GLU A 257 8.52 16.68 -5.69
CA GLU A 257 9.99 16.59 -5.71
C GLU A 257 10.65 17.84 -5.11
N MET A 258 10.14 19.02 -5.43
CA MET A 258 10.72 20.29 -4.99
C MET A 258 9.97 20.88 -3.78
N ASN A 259 8.88 20.26 -3.33
CA ASN A 259 8.03 20.75 -2.25
C ASN A 259 7.55 22.20 -2.45
N GLY A 260 7.21 22.57 -3.68
CA GLY A 260 6.85 23.93 -4.02
C GLY A 260 6.64 24.16 -5.51
N PHE A 261 6.29 25.39 -5.86
CA PHE A 261 6.11 25.83 -7.23
C PHE A 261 6.34 27.34 -7.36
N TYR A 262 6.47 27.84 -8.59
CA TYR A 262 6.53 29.27 -8.85
C TYR A 262 5.14 29.84 -9.07
N ARG A 263 4.76 30.88 -8.32
CA ARG A 263 3.52 31.60 -8.56
C ARG A 263 3.68 32.51 -9.78
N THR A 264 2.82 32.34 -10.78
CA THR A 264 2.92 33.06 -12.06
C THR A 264 2.74 34.57 -11.95
N SER A 265 2.02 35.07 -10.94
CA SER A 265 1.70 36.50 -10.81
C SER A 265 2.90 37.37 -10.42
N ASP A 266 3.77 36.87 -9.54
CA ASP A 266 4.90 37.61 -8.98
C ASP A 266 6.24 36.87 -9.16
N GLN A 267 6.22 35.70 -9.83
CA GLN A 267 7.38 34.85 -10.10
C GLN A 267 8.11 34.43 -8.82
N THR A 268 7.40 34.38 -7.68
CA THR A 268 7.96 33.98 -6.40
C THR A 268 7.89 32.48 -6.19
N TRP A 269 8.89 31.90 -5.54
CA TRP A 269 8.85 30.52 -5.09
C TRP A 269 7.91 30.39 -3.89
N VAL A 270 6.95 29.47 -3.99
CA VAL A 270 6.00 29.12 -2.95
C VAL A 270 6.29 27.69 -2.50
N SER A 271 6.66 27.52 -1.23
CA SER A 271 6.84 26.20 -0.63
C SER A 271 5.52 25.64 -0.08
N LEU A 272 5.29 24.33 -0.23
CA LEU A 272 4.12 23.67 0.32
C LEU A 272 4.35 23.29 1.79
N GLU A 273 3.32 23.47 2.61
CA GLU A 273 3.31 23.02 3.99
C GLU A 273 1.97 22.33 4.29
N ARG A 274 2.02 21.13 4.87
CA ARG A 274 0.83 20.35 5.27
C ARG A 274 -0.12 20.00 4.11
N ILE A 275 0.42 19.74 2.93
CA ILE A 275 -0.31 19.31 1.74
C ILE A 275 0.29 17.99 1.24
N GLN A 276 -0.56 17.00 0.96
CA GLN A 276 -0.16 15.72 0.38
C GLN A 276 -1.08 15.34 -0.79
N PHE A 277 -0.58 14.52 -1.72
CA PHE A 277 -1.29 14.16 -2.94
C PHE A 277 -1.56 12.65 -2.99
N VAL A 278 -2.79 12.28 -3.31
CA VAL A 278 -3.17 10.89 -3.53
C VAL A 278 -3.84 10.80 -4.91
N GLY A 279 -3.39 9.90 -5.77
CA GLY A 279 -4.03 9.67 -7.07
C GLY A 279 -4.87 8.42 -7.07
N ALA A 280 -5.93 8.40 -7.88
CA ALA A 280 -6.56 7.18 -8.35
C ALA A 280 -6.58 7.17 -9.88
N CYS A 281 -6.38 6.01 -10.48
CA CYS A 281 -6.48 5.84 -11.93
C CYS A 281 -6.93 4.44 -12.31
N ASN A 282 -7.43 4.33 -13.53
CA ASN A 282 -7.54 3.04 -14.20
C ASN A 282 -6.22 2.69 -14.89
N PRO A 283 -5.93 1.41 -15.15
CA PRO A 283 -4.70 1.01 -15.81
C PRO A 283 -4.55 1.70 -17.19
N PRO A 284 -3.32 1.97 -17.64
CA PRO A 284 -3.08 2.60 -18.94
C PRO A 284 -3.46 1.70 -20.14
N THR A 285 -3.86 0.45 -19.88
CA THR A 285 -4.46 -0.44 -20.88
C THR A 285 -5.86 0.01 -21.30
N ASP A 286 -6.53 0.81 -20.47
CA ASP A 286 -7.90 1.25 -20.74
C ASP A 286 -7.92 2.38 -21.80
N PRO A 287 -8.91 2.39 -22.71
CA PRO A 287 -9.02 3.43 -23.73
C PRO A 287 -9.06 4.85 -23.16
N GLY A 288 -8.24 5.74 -23.73
CA GLY A 288 -8.15 7.14 -23.32
C GLY A 288 -7.36 7.38 -22.03
N ARG A 289 -6.77 6.34 -21.43
CA ARG A 289 -5.82 6.48 -20.32
C ARG A 289 -4.39 6.54 -20.83
N HIS A 290 -3.59 7.44 -20.27
CA HIS A 290 -2.21 7.68 -20.71
C HIS A 290 -1.24 7.21 -19.62
N PRO A 291 -0.12 6.55 -19.96
CA PRO A 291 0.84 6.13 -18.95
C PRO A 291 1.46 7.36 -18.25
N LEU A 292 1.51 7.32 -16.92
CA LEU A 292 2.17 8.37 -16.13
C LEU A 292 3.68 8.36 -16.37
N SER A 293 4.30 9.55 -16.38
CA SER A 293 5.73 9.66 -16.58
C SER A 293 6.53 8.93 -15.49
N LEU A 294 7.55 8.16 -15.88
CA LEU A 294 8.47 7.49 -14.94
C LEU A 294 9.13 8.47 -13.95
N ARG A 295 9.33 9.71 -14.41
CA ARG A 295 9.83 10.82 -13.60
C ARG A 295 8.90 11.15 -12.42
N PHE A 296 7.60 11.04 -12.60
CA PHE A 296 6.62 11.20 -11.51
C PHE A 296 6.54 9.94 -10.66
N LEU A 297 6.42 8.76 -11.29
CA LEU A 297 6.32 7.47 -10.60
C LEU A 297 7.52 7.13 -9.72
N ARG A 298 8.70 7.70 -10.00
CA ARG A 298 9.87 7.60 -9.11
C ARG A 298 9.58 8.02 -7.66
N HIS A 299 8.73 9.03 -7.48
CA HIS A 299 8.41 9.58 -6.16
C HIS A 299 7.12 9.01 -5.57
N VAL A 300 6.32 8.30 -6.37
CA VAL A 300 4.94 7.96 -6.04
C VAL A 300 4.74 6.45 -6.12
N PRO A 301 4.64 5.73 -4.98
CA PRO A 301 4.27 4.33 -4.96
C PRO A 301 2.88 4.11 -5.57
N VAL A 302 2.74 2.98 -6.28
CA VAL A 302 1.49 2.56 -6.92
C VAL A 302 1.01 1.28 -6.25
N VAL A 303 -0.26 1.25 -5.87
CA VAL A 303 -0.94 0.06 -5.34
C VAL A 303 -2.03 -0.34 -6.30
N TYR A 304 -2.01 -1.61 -6.67
CA TYR A 304 -3.03 -2.19 -7.53
C TYR A 304 -4.20 -2.70 -6.69
N VAL A 305 -5.42 -2.29 -7.03
CA VAL A 305 -6.68 -2.70 -6.39
C VAL A 305 -7.58 -3.28 -7.45
N ASP A 306 -7.68 -4.60 -7.48
CA ASP A 306 -8.53 -5.33 -8.42
C ASP A 306 -9.96 -5.52 -7.89
N TYR A 307 -10.84 -6.04 -8.73
CA TYR A 307 -12.16 -6.49 -8.31
C TYR A 307 -12.05 -7.52 -7.19
N PRO A 308 -12.96 -7.46 -6.18
CA PRO A 308 -12.99 -8.44 -5.12
C PRO A 308 -13.30 -9.84 -5.68
N GLY A 309 -12.61 -10.86 -5.16
CA GLY A 309 -12.89 -12.26 -5.52
C GLY A 309 -14.26 -12.74 -5.05
N GLN A 310 -14.67 -13.92 -5.50
CA GLN A 310 -15.99 -14.51 -5.20
C GLN A 310 -16.29 -14.55 -3.69
N THR A 311 -15.34 -15.00 -2.87
CA THR A 311 -15.51 -15.07 -1.40
C THR A 311 -15.75 -13.68 -0.79
N SER A 312 -14.98 -12.68 -1.23
CA SER A 312 -15.15 -11.28 -0.81
C SER A 312 -16.51 -10.73 -1.26
N LEU A 313 -16.95 -11.03 -2.49
CA LEU A 313 -18.26 -10.63 -3.00
C LEU A 313 -19.42 -11.23 -2.20
N VAL A 314 -19.36 -12.54 -1.92
CA VAL A 314 -20.37 -13.23 -1.10
C VAL A 314 -20.41 -12.63 0.30
N GLN A 315 -19.26 -12.29 0.89
CA GLN A 315 -19.22 -11.63 2.20
C GLN A 315 -19.84 -10.22 2.15
N ILE A 316 -19.47 -9.40 1.17
CA ILE A 316 -19.96 -8.02 1.00
C ILE A 316 -21.48 -8.04 0.79
N TYR A 317 -21.95 -8.70 -0.27
CA TYR A 317 -23.38 -8.73 -0.62
C TYR A 317 -24.19 -9.55 0.36
N GLY A 318 -23.60 -10.57 1.00
CA GLY A 318 -24.24 -11.35 2.05
C GLY A 318 -24.56 -10.51 3.28
N ALA A 319 -23.65 -9.62 3.69
CA ALA A 319 -23.92 -8.67 4.77
C ALA A 319 -25.08 -7.72 4.42
N PHE A 320 -25.09 -7.18 3.20
CA PHE A 320 -26.17 -6.31 2.72
C PHE A 320 -27.52 -7.04 2.63
N ASN A 321 -27.56 -8.20 1.98
CA ASN A 321 -28.79 -8.98 1.81
C ASN A 321 -29.36 -9.46 3.15
N ARG A 322 -28.49 -9.91 4.07
CA ARG A 322 -28.91 -10.29 5.42
C ARG A 322 -29.52 -9.10 6.17
N ALA A 323 -28.95 -7.91 6.03
CA ALA A 323 -29.49 -6.70 6.62
C ALA A 323 -30.82 -6.29 5.97
N MET A 324 -30.93 -6.29 4.64
CA MET A 324 -32.19 -5.98 3.94
C MET A 324 -33.33 -6.92 4.34
N LEU A 325 -33.07 -8.23 4.38
CA LEU A 325 -34.09 -9.24 4.62
C LEU A 325 -34.44 -9.40 6.11
N ARG A 326 -33.74 -8.72 7.04
CA ARG A 326 -34.16 -8.66 8.46
C ARG A 326 -35.56 -8.08 8.64
N VAL A 327 -35.99 -7.20 7.73
CA VAL A 327 -37.30 -6.52 7.76
C VAL A 327 -38.47 -7.49 7.55
N SER A 328 -38.27 -8.57 6.80
CA SER A 328 -39.29 -9.60 6.55
C SER A 328 -38.84 -10.95 7.11
N SER A 329 -39.43 -11.37 8.24
CA SER A 329 -39.08 -12.62 8.93
C SER A 329 -39.15 -13.85 8.02
N ASN A 330 -40.10 -13.87 7.08
CA ASN A 330 -40.36 -15.00 6.19
C ASN A 330 -39.28 -15.16 5.10
N LEU A 331 -38.50 -14.11 4.84
CA LEU A 331 -37.50 -14.10 3.78
C LEU A 331 -36.05 -14.21 4.30
N ARG A 332 -35.86 -14.26 5.63
CA ARG A 332 -34.53 -14.29 6.25
C ARG A 332 -33.69 -15.50 5.83
N SER A 333 -34.31 -16.66 5.67
CA SER A 333 -33.64 -17.90 5.24
C SER A 333 -33.13 -17.85 3.79
N PHE A 334 -33.68 -16.95 2.95
CA PHE A 334 -33.31 -16.84 1.54
C PHE A 334 -32.14 -15.88 1.30
N ALA A 335 -31.60 -15.22 2.32
CA ALA A 335 -30.53 -14.23 2.16
C ALA A 335 -29.25 -14.81 1.54
N GLU A 336 -28.83 -15.99 1.99
CA GLU A 336 -27.62 -16.67 1.51
C GLU A 336 -27.82 -17.25 0.09
N PRO A 337 -28.89 -18.01 -0.21
CA PRO A 337 -29.19 -18.45 -1.58
C PRO A 337 -29.29 -17.28 -2.57
N LEU A 338 -29.92 -16.17 -2.18
CA LEU A 338 -30.02 -14.97 -3.01
C LEU A 338 -28.62 -14.38 -3.29
N THR A 339 -27.78 -14.28 -2.27
CA THR A 339 -26.42 -13.76 -2.42
C THR A 339 -25.59 -14.62 -3.38
N ASN A 340 -25.63 -15.94 -3.21
CA ASN A 340 -24.92 -16.86 -4.09
C ASN A 340 -25.42 -16.73 -5.53
N ALA A 341 -26.74 -16.70 -5.74
CA ALA A 341 -27.32 -16.52 -7.07
C ALA A 341 -26.92 -15.17 -7.72
N MET A 342 -26.88 -14.08 -6.95
CA MET A 342 -26.44 -12.76 -7.43
C MET A 342 -24.96 -12.77 -7.85
N VAL A 343 -24.10 -13.36 -7.01
CA VAL A 343 -22.66 -13.42 -7.28
C VAL A 343 -22.37 -14.32 -8.48
N ASP A 344 -23.03 -15.48 -8.57
CA ASP A 344 -22.88 -16.39 -9.71
C ASP A 344 -23.33 -15.73 -11.01
N PHE A 345 -24.47 -15.04 -11.01
CA PHE A 345 -24.95 -14.28 -12.17
C PHE A 345 -23.97 -13.17 -12.58
N TYR A 346 -23.41 -12.44 -11.61
CA TYR A 346 -22.42 -11.40 -11.85
C TYR A 346 -21.16 -11.98 -12.51
N LEU A 347 -20.60 -13.06 -11.96
CA LEU A 347 -19.40 -13.70 -12.49
C LEU A 347 -19.62 -14.26 -13.90
N GLN A 348 -20.76 -14.92 -14.13
CA GLN A 348 -21.12 -15.40 -15.47
C GLN A 348 -21.29 -14.26 -16.47
N SER A 349 -21.91 -13.14 -16.05
CA SER A 349 -22.10 -11.96 -16.90
C SER A 349 -20.77 -11.30 -17.25
N GLN A 350 -19.84 -11.19 -16.30
CA GLN A 350 -18.51 -10.65 -16.58
C GLN A 350 -17.78 -11.48 -17.63
N VAL A 351 -17.69 -12.80 -17.46
CA VAL A 351 -17.04 -13.69 -18.43
C VAL A 351 -17.68 -13.57 -19.81
N ARG A 352 -19.02 -13.62 -19.86
CA ARG A 352 -19.76 -13.57 -21.13
C ARG A 352 -19.57 -12.25 -21.87
N LEU A 353 -19.61 -11.12 -21.16
CA LEU A 353 -19.46 -9.80 -21.75
C LEU A 353 -18.02 -9.51 -22.17
N ILE A 354 -17.02 -10.01 -21.44
CA ILE A 354 -15.61 -9.91 -21.84
C ILE A 354 -15.39 -10.66 -23.16
N ILE A 355 -15.88 -11.90 -23.28
CA ILE A 355 -15.79 -12.70 -24.52
C ILE A 355 -16.52 -12.00 -25.68
N LEU A 356 -17.67 -11.38 -25.42
CA LEU A 356 -18.40 -10.60 -26.42
C LEU A 356 -17.61 -9.38 -26.91
N VAL A 357 -16.91 -8.68 -26.01
CA VAL A 357 -16.08 -7.54 -26.38
C VAL A 357 -14.87 -8.00 -27.20
N GLU A 358 -14.19 -9.07 -26.79
CA GLU A 358 -13.04 -9.64 -27.51
C GLU A 358 -13.40 -10.22 -28.88
N SER A 359 -14.65 -10.65 -29.08
CA SER A 359 -15.11 -11.17 -30.38
C SER A 359 -15.57 -10.09 -31.37
N ILE A 360 -15.75 -8.86 -30.90
CA ILE A 360 -16.13 -7.69 -31.72
C ILE A 360 -14.91 -6.83 -32.08
N SER A 361 -13.85 -6.87 -31.27
CA SER A 361 -12.53 -6.26 -31.54
C SER A 361 -11.68 -7.13 -32.45
#